data_AF-A0A2E5T1W7-F1
#
_entry.id   AF-A0A2E5T1W7-F1
#
_cell.length_a   1.000
_cell.length_b   1.000
_cell.length_c   1.000
_cell.angle_alpha   90.00
_cell.angle_beta   90.00
_cell.angle_gamma   90.00
#
_symmetry.space_group_name_H-M   'P 1'
#
loop_
_entity.id
_entity.type
_entity.pdbx_description
1 polymer ?
#
loop_
_entity_poly.entity_id
_entity_poly.type
_entity_poly.pdbx_seq_one_letter_code
_entity_poly.pdbx_strand_id
1 'polypeptide(L)'
;MNSVLHHKTVMVQEALEHVNLKNGDTFLDATLGGGGHSKAILEKYDSINVIGLDKDIQAINIAKENLEDYKNSISLHNIDFSNIDQVIQENQIKNINAILFDLGTSQIQLNDPKRGFSFQNKSPLDMRMNQNQLTTADEIINNFKESDIIKILSEYGEERYSKTIARLIVAKRPISNTNELSDLVLSVYKGRSNKKIHPATKVFQAFRIAVNSELKMLETALSKSIKLLKSPGGRLVVISFHSIEDRIVKQFFHNESKHCLCDSKLIICNCNHQAKIKLISKKIIRPSEAEIKKNPSSRSAKMRVAEIINARKAS
;
A
#
# COMPACT_ATOMS: atom_id res chain seq x y z
N MET A 1 3.79 -24.59 21.97
CA MET A 1 3.20 -23.30 22.39
C MET A 1 3.39 -22.33 21.24
N ASN A 2 2.38 -22.21 20.38
CA ASN A 2 2.46 -21.37 19.18
C ASN A 2 2.43 -19.91 19.61
N SER A 3 3.59 -19.25 19.59
CA SER A 3 3.64 -17.80 19.67
C SER A 3 2.89 -17.24 18.47
N VAL A 4 1.63 -16.84 18.68
CA VAL A 4 0.93 -15.94 17.76
C VAL A 4 1.80 -14.69 17.73
N LEU A 5 2.62 -14.57 16.69
CA LEU A 5 3.46 -13.41 16.44
C LEU A 5 2.51 -12.23 16.26
N HIS A 6 2.26 -11.50 17.35
CA HIS A 6 1.50 -10.26 17.33
C HIS A 6 2.18 -9.32 16.33
N HIS A 7 1.56 -9.18 15.16
CA HIS A 7 1.92 -8.16 14.20
C HIS A 7 1.75 -6.81 14.88
N LYS A 8 2.84 -6.05 14.99
CA LYS A 8 2.78 -4.66 15.41
C LYS A 8 2.50 -3.82 14.18
N THR A 9 1.33 -3.20 14.18
CA THR A 9 0.93 -2.20 13.20
C THR A 9 1.91 -1.01 13.24
N VAL A 10 2.21 -0.47 12.07
CA VAL A 10 3.22 0.56 11.85
C VAL A 10 2.58 1.94 12.02
N MET A 11 3.25 2.87 12.68
CA MET A 11 2.83 4.27 12.81
C MET A 11 1.40 4.46 13.34
N VAL A 12 0.96 3.60 14.28
CA VAL A 12 -0.40 3.67 14.85
C VAL A 12 -0.65 5.01 15.50
N GLN A 13 0.26 5.50 16.34
CA GLN A 13 0.07 6.75 17.07
C GLN A 13 0.03 7.94 16.12
N GLU A 14 0.96 7.99 15.18
CA GLU A 14 1.01 9.01 14.14
C GLU A 14 -0.28 8.98 13.29
N ALA A 15 -0.80 7.81 12.92
CA ALA A 15 -2.07 7.69 12.21
C ALA A 15 -3.24 8.23 13.05
N LEU A 16 -3.34 7.85 14.33
CA LEU A 16 -4.37 8.31 15.26
C LEU A 16 -4.37 9.83 15.48
N GLU A 17 -3.20 10.47 15.43
CA GLU A 17 -3.06 11.93 15.52
C GLU A 17 -3.57 12.63 14.25
N HIS A 18 -3.44 11.99 13.10
CA HIS A 18 -3.66 12.62 11.80
C HIS A 18 -5.01 12.32 11.13
N VAL A 19 -5.74 11.28 11.55
CA VAL A 19 -7.10 10.99 11.07
C VAL A 19 -8.16 12.00 11.52
N ASN A 20 -7.91 12.78 12.57
CA ASN A 20 -8.77 13.89 13.04
C ASN A 20 -10.28 13.53 13.14
N LEU A 21 -10.58 12.38 13.74
CA LEU A 21 -11.94 11.86 13.89
C LEU A 21 -12.59 12.35 15.19
N LYS A 22 -13.93 12.29 15.21
CA LYS A 22 -14.79 12.51 16.38
C LYS A 22 -15.80 11.37 16.52
N ASN A 23 -16.43 11.26 17.70
CA ASN A 23 -17.54 10.33 17.88
C ASN A 23 -18.68 10.63 16.87
N GLY A 24 -19.21 9.58 16.25
CA GLY A 24 -20.20 9.59 15.19
C GLY A 24 -19.62 9.61 13.78
N ASP A 25 -18.29 9.79 13.64
CA ASP A 25 -17.64 9.82 12.33
C ASP A 25 -17.48 8.43 11.70
N THR A 26 -17.20 8.41 10.40
CA THR A 26 -16.89 7.20 9.64
C THR A 26 -15.42 7.17 9.26
N PHE A 27 -14.72 6.11 9.66
CA PHE A 27 -13.34 5.80 9.29
C PHE A 27 -13.31 4.66 8.28
N LEU A 28 -12.49 4.78 7.24
CA LEU A 28 -12.25 3.70 6.29
C LEU A 28 -10.78 3.31 6.31
N ASP A 29 -10.54 2.03 6.60
CA ASP A 29 -9.24 1.38 6.53
C ASP A 29 -9.16 0.61 5.21
N ALA A 30 -8.44 1.17 4.24
CA ALA A 30 -8.41 0.65 2.87
C ALA A 30 -7.48 -0.57 2.71
N THR A 31 -6.71 -0.89 3.75
CA THR A 31 -5.71 -1.96 3.78
C THR A 31 -5.74 -2.59 5.18
N LEU A 32 -6.89 -3.15 5.52
CA LEU A 32 -7.21 -3.58 6.87
C LEU A 32 -6.15 -4.52 7.46
N GLY A 33 -5.60 -5.44 6.65
CA GLY A 33 -4.62 -6.41 7.11
C GLY A 33 -5.18 -7.22 8.28
N GLY A 34 -4.42 -7.29 9.38
CA GLY A 34 -4.88 -7.91 10.63
C GLY A 34 -5.80 -7.05 11.49
N GLY A 35 -6.17 -5.85 11.04
CA GLY A 35 -7.10 -4.94 11.72
C GLY A 35 -6.49 -4.03 12.77
N GLY A 36 -5.15 -3.89 12.85
CA GLY A 36 -4.52 -3.19 13.97
C GLY A 36 -4.72 -1.67 13.98
N HIS A 37 -4.78 -1.00 12.82
CA HIS A 37 -5.14 0.42 12.75
C HIS A 37 -6.61 0.63 13.12
N SER A 38 -7.50 -0.15 12.50
CA SER A 38 -8.93 -0.19 12.83
C SER A 38 -9.18 -0.44 14.32
N LYS A 39 -8.48 -1.40 14.94
CA LYS A 39 -8.57 -1.68 16.38
C LYS A 39 -8.21 -0.46 17.21
N ALA A 40 -7.08 0.19 16.91
CA ALA A 40 -6.64 1.37 17.64
C ALA A 40 -7.61 2.55 17.53
N ILE A 41 -8.31 2.67 16.39
CA ILE A 41 -9.39 3.66 16.19
C ILE A 41 -10.60 3.30 17.06
N LEU A 42 -11.05 2.05 17.03
CA LEU A 42 -12.18 1.55 17.82
C LEU A 42 -11.93 1.63 19.34
N GLU A 43 -10.69 1.44 19.78
CA GLU A 43 -10.28 1.61 21.19
C GLU A 43 -10.24 3.07 21.64
N LYS A 44 -9.98 4.01 20.72
CA LYS A 44 -9.84 5.44 21.03
C LYS A 44 -11.17 6.18 21.07
N TYR A 45 -12.18 5.73 20.34
CA TYR A 45 -13.45 6.44 20.15
C TYR A 45 -14.64 5.56 20.55
N ASP A 46 -15.48 6.06 21.47
CA ASP A 46 -16.62 5.31 22.00
C ASP A 46 -17.70 5.00 20.95
N SER A 47 -17.81 5.85 19.93
CA SER A 47 -18.81 5.73 18.87
C SER A 47 -18.18 6.10 17.55
N ILE A 48 -17.69 5.12 16.79
CA ILE A 48 -17.12 5.31 15.46
C ILE A 48 -17.62 4.21 14.54
N ASN A 49 -17.84 4.53 13.26
CA ASN A 49 -18.14 3.52 12.24
C ASN A 49 -16.86 3.22 11.47
N VAL A 50 -16.43 1.96 11.43
CA VAL A 50 -15.25 1.53 10.68
C VAL A 50 -15.65 0.69 9.46
N ILE A 51 -15.03 0.96 8.33
CA ILE A 51 -15.14 0.15 7.11
C ILE A 51 -13.75 -0.38 6.79
N GLY A 52 -13.57 -1.69 6.90
CA GLY A 52 -12.31 -2.37 6.62
C GLY A 52 -12.33 -3.05 5.26
N LEU A 53 -11.36 -2.72 4.41
CA LEU A 53 -11.17 -3.33 3.09
C LEU A 53 -9.85 -4.10 3.05
N ASP A 54 -9.87 -5.30 2.50
CA ASP A 54 -8.65 -6.00 2.11
C ASP A 54 -8.94 -6.97 0.96
N LYS A 55 -8.02 -7.05 -0.01
CA LYS A 55 -8.15 -8.01 -1.12
C LYS A 55 -7.77 -9.43 -0.73
N ASP A 56 -7.03 -9.60 0.37
CA ASP A 56 -6.64 -10.91 0.89
C ASP A 56 -7.69 -11.43 1.89
N ILE A 57 -8.36 -12.52 1.53
CA ILE A 57 -9.38 -13.14 2.39
C ILE A 57 -8.82 -13.64 3.72
N GLN A 58 -7.54 -14.03 3.77
CA GLN A 58 -6.91 -14.45 5.02
C GLN A 58 -6.77 -13.26 5.98
N ALA A 59 -6.46 -12.08 5.46
CA ALA A 59 -6.40 -10.85 6.25
C ALA A 59 -7.78 -10.50 6.82
N ILE A 60 -8.83 -10.56 6.00
CA ILE A 60 -10.22 -10.35 6.45
C ILE A 60 -10.61 -11.32 7.57
N ASN A 61 -10.30 -12.60 7.45
CA ASN A 61 -10.62 -13.59 8.48
C ASN A 61 -9.89 -13.31 9.80
N ILE A 62 -8.61 -12.97 9.74
CA ILE A 62 -7.82 -12.61 10.93
C ILE A 62 -8.35 -11.31 11.57
N ALA A 63 -8.69 -10.31 10.76
CA ALA A 63 -9.26 -9.07 11.26
C ALA A 63 -10.63 -9.30 11.92
N LYS A 64 -11.46 -10.20 11.35
CA LYS A 64 -12.74 -10.60 11.94
C LYS A 64 -12.56 -11.17 13.35
N GLU A 65 -11.58 -12.06 13.54
CA GLU A 65 -11.25 -12.60 14.87
C GLU A 65 -10.71 -11.51 15.82
N ASN A 66 -9.79 -10.67 15.34
CA ASN A 66 -9.16 -9.63 16.15
C ASN A 66 -10.09 -8.49 16.58
N LEU A 67 -11.20 -8.31 15.86
CA LEU A 67 -12.16 -7.21 16.02
C LEU A 67 -13.56 -7.70 16.42
N GLU A 68 -13.70 -8.96 16.88
CA GLU A 68 -14.99 -9.55 17.24
C GLU A 68 -15.73 -8.73 18.32
N ASP A 69 -14.99 -8.18 19.29
CA ASP A 69 -15.53 -7.31 20.35
C ASP A 69 -16.16 -6.02 19.80
N TYR A 70 -15.82 -5.64 18.56
CA TYR A 70 -16.26 -4.41 17.90
C TYR A 70 -17.18 -4.65 16.71
N LYS A 71 -17.71 -5.87 16.51
CA LYS A 71 -18.49 -6.26 15.33
C LYS A 71 -19.69 -5.37 14.98
N ASN A 72 -20.24 -4.64 15.96
CA ASN A 72 -21.35 -3.71 15.75
C ASN A 72 -20.92 -2.35 15.20
N SER A 73 -19.62 -2.04 15.26
CA SER A 73 -19.01 -0.77 14.87
C SER A 73 -18.12 -0.91 13.64
N ILE A 74 -17.99 -2.12 13.07
CA ILE A 74 -17.15 -2.39 11.90
C ILE A 74 -17.87 -3.21 10.85
N SER A 75 -17.67 -2.86 9.58
CA SER A 75 -18.01 -3.69 8.41
C SER A 75 -16.74 -4.11 7.67
N LEU A 76 -16.66 -5.38 7.28
CA LEU A 76 -15.48 -5.99 6.65
C LEU A 76 -15.82 -6.43 5.23
N HIS A 77 -15.00 -6.01 4.26
CA HIS A 77 -15.25 -6.27 2.84
C HIS A 77 -14.00 -6.85 2.17
N ASN A 78 -14.12 -8.06 1.60
CA ASN A 78 -13.04 -8.65 0.82
C ASN A 78 -13.01 -8.08 -0.60
N ILE A 79 -12.40 -6.91 -0.75
CA ILE A 79 -12.36 -6.17 -2.00
C ILE A 79 -11.06 -5.37 -2.11
N ASP A 80 -10.60 -5.15 -3.34
CA ASP A 80 -9.47 -4.25 -3.58
C ASP A 80 -9.89 -2.79 -3.35
N PHE A 81 -9.03 -2.01 -2.71
CA PHE A 81 -9.28 -0.61 -2.38
C PHE A 81 -9.49 0.29 -3.62
N SER A 82 -9.09 -0.15 -4.82
CA SER A 82 -9.42 0.57 -6.05
C SER A 82 -10.92 0.56 -6.38
N ASN A 83 -11.70 -0.31 -5.73
CA ASN A 83 -13.16 -0.42 -5.85
C ASN A 83 -13.88 0.09 -4.59
N ILE A 84 -13.24 0.98 -3.83
CA ILE A 84 -13.80 1.61 -2.63
C ILE A 84 -15.21 2.19 -2.84
N ASP A 85 -15.47 2.80 -4.00
CA ASP A 85 -16.75 3.39 -4.40
C ASP A 85 -17.90 2.39 -4.41
N GLN A 86 -17.65 1.14 -4.81
CA GLN A 86 -18.65 0.07 -4.79
C GLN A 86 -19.14 -0.17 -3.35
N VAL A 87 -18.23 -0.30 -2.39
CA VAL A 87 -18.57 -0.50 -0.98
C VAL A 87 -19.37 0.67 -0.43
N ILE A 88 -18.99 1.91 -0.77
CA ILE A 88 -19.71 3.10 -0.33
C ILE A 88 -21.15 3.12 -0.86
N GLN A 89 -21.33 2.78 -2.14
CA GLN A 89 -22.65 2.75 -2.77
C GLN A 89 -23.54 1.64 -2.20
N GLU A 90 -23.03 0.41 -2.10
CA GLU A 90 -23.78 -0.75 -1.60
C GLU A 90 -24.24 -0.57 -0.16
N ASN A 91 -23.41 0.04 0.69
CA ASN A 91 -23.72 0.29 2.10
C ASN A 91 -24.38 1.66 2.33
N GLN A 92 -24.68 2.41 1.27
CA GLN A 92 -25.32 3.74 1.33
C GLN A 92 -24.59 4.72 2.27
N ILE A 93 -23.25 4.65 2.30
CA ILE A 93 -22.42 5.45 3.20
C ILE A 93 -22.41 6.90 2.69
N LYS A 94 -22.99 7.79 3.49
CA LYS A 94 -23.18 9.20 3.09
C LYS A 94 -21.90 10.02 3.10
N ASN A 95 -21.02 9.80 4.07
CA ASN A 95 -19.78 10.56 4.24
C ASN A 95 -18.69 9.68 4.87
N ILE A 96 -17.44 9.91 4.46
CA ILE A 96 -16.25 9.32 5.08
C ILE A 96 -15.41 10.44 5.65
N ASN A 97 -15.09 10.38 6.94
CA ASN A 97 -14.34 11.44 7.62
C ASN A 97 -12.84 11.23 7.51
N ALA A 98 -12.36 9.99 7.48
CA ALA A 98 -10.97 9.70 7.20
C ALA A 98 -10.81 8.38 6.44
N ILE A 99 -9.85 8.36 5.52
CA ILE A 99 -9.40 7.16 4.82
C ILE A 99 -7.92 6.96 5.16
N LEU A 100 -7.56 5.74 5.56
CA LEU A 100 -6.19 5.29 5.75
C LEU A 100 -5.80 4.26 4.68
N PHE A 101 -4.62 4.43 4.10
CA PHE A 101 -3.93 3.43 3.30
C PHE A 101 -2.60 3.08 3.97
N ASP A 102 -2.44 1.85 4.43
CA ASP A 102 -1.19 1.24 4.90
C ASP A 102 -0.69 0.27 3.81
N LEU A 103 0.17 0.78 2.93
CA LEU A 103 0.54 0.09 1.69
C LEU A 103 1.53 -1.06 1.93
N GLY A 104 1.71 -1.92 0.93
CA GLY A 104 2.69 -3.01 0.98
C GLY A 104 2.13 -4.33 1.50
N THR A 105 3.03 -5.18 2.00
CA THR A 105 2.71 -6.57 2.39
C THR A 105 2.50 -6.71 3.88
N SER A 106 1.45 -7.41 4.26
CA SER A 106 1.22 -7.76 5.65
C SER A 106 2.21 -8.84 6.12
N GLN A 107 2.45 -8.90 7.43
CA GLN A 107 3.28 -9.95 8.02
C GLN A 107 2.65 -11.35 7.81
N ILE A 108 1.32 -11.42 7.69
CA ILE A 108 0.57 -12.64 7.38
C ILE A 108 1.05 -13.21 6.05
N GLN A 109 1.15 -12.37 5.02
CA GLN A 109 1.63 -12.75 3.69
C GLN A 109 3.11 -13.13 3.68
N LEU A 110 3.95 -12.40 4.44
CA LEU A 110 5.38 -12.68 4.52
C LEU A 110 5.70 -13.97 5.29
N ASN A 111 4.89 -14.32 6.28
CA ASN A 111 5.09 -15.49 7.14
C ASN A 111 4.48 -16.77 6.58
N ASP A 112 3.52 -16.70 5.66
CA ASP A 112 2.97 -17.89 5.03
C ASP A 112 3.89 -18.36 3.89
N PRO A 113 4.66 -19.46 4.08
CA PRO A 113 5.58 -19.95 3.07
C PRO A 113 4.86 -20.44 1.81
N LYS A 114 3.55 -20.67 1.82
CA LYS A 114 2.79 -21.07 0.62
C LYS A 114 2.53 -19.89 -0.31
N ARG A 115 2.68 -18.65 0.17
CA ARG A 115 2.33 -17.43 -0.57
C ARG A 115 3.49 -16.83 -1.36
N GLY A 116 4.73 -17.22 -1.07
CA GLY A 116 5.88 -16.85 -1.91
C GLY A 116 6.36 -15.40 -1.83
N PHE A 117 5.91 -14.61 -0.86
CA PHE A 117 6.33 -13.20 -0.71
C PHE A 117 7.75 -13.03 -0.16
N SER A 118 8.31 -14.05 0.48
CA SER A 118 9.63 -14.04 1.09
C SER A 118 10.56 -15.05 0.42
N PHE A 119 11.83 -14.70 0.31
CA PHE A 119 12.92 -15.58 -0.13
C PHE A 119 13.72 -16.17 1.04
N GLN A 120 13.29 -15.94 2.28
CA GLN A 120 13.93 -16.53 3.46
C GLN A 120 13.70 -18.04 3.54
N ASN A 121 12.55 -18.50 3.07
CA ASN A 121 12.18 -19.90 3.01
C ASN A 121 11.95 -20.33 1.56
N LYS A 122 12.09 -21.63 1.31
CA LYS A 122 11.77 -22.24 0.02
C LYS A 122 10.26 -22.27 -0.18
N SER A 123 9.79 -21.49 -1.14
CA SER A 123 8.38 -21.22 -1.37
C SER A 123 8.05 -21.21 -2.86
N PRO A 124 6.80 -21.51 -3.26
CA PRO A 124 6.37 -21.33 -4.65
C PRO A 124 6.40 -19.85 -5.04
N LEU A 125 6.52 -19.57 -6.34
CA LEU A 125 6.47 -18.21 -6.89
C LEU A 125 5.01 -17.77 -7.08
N ASP A 126 4.24 -17.61 -6.00
CA ASP A 126 2.84 -17.18 -6.08
C ASP A 126 2.72 -15.64 -6.06
N MET A 127 3.01 -15.02 -4.91
CA MET A 127 2.95 -13.57 -4.65
C MET A 127 1.59 -12.89 -4.88
N ARG A 128 0.50 -13.64 -5.08
CA ARG A 128 -0.85 -13.10 -5.23
C ARG A 128 -1.41 -12.72 -3.87
N MET A 129 -1.86 -11.48 -3.69
CA MET A 129 -2.60 -11.03 -2.50
C MET A 129 -4.04 -11.56 -2.53
N ASN A 130 -4.72 -11.44 -3.68
CA ASN A 130 -6.00 -12.12 -3.93
C ASN A 130 -5.73 -13.49 -4.57
N GLN A 131 -6.10 -14.59 -3.91
CA GLN A 131 -5.84 -15.95 -4.40
C GLN A 131 -6.71 -16.37 -5.61
N ASN A 132 -7.76 -15.61 -5.90
CA ASN A 132 -8.64 -15.85 -7.05
C ASN A 132 -8.11 -15.25 -8.37
N GLN A 133 -7.04 -14.44 -8.33
CA GLN A 133 -6.46 -13.88 -9.55
C GLN A 133 -5.65 -14.94 -10.32
N LEU A 134 -5.62 -14.86 -11.65
CA LEU A 134 -4.99 -15.89 -12.49
C LEU A 134 -3.46 -15.78 -12.51
N THR A 135 -2.94 -14.57 -12.66
CA THR A 135 -1.50 -14.35 -12.85
C THR A 135 -0.73 -14.50 -11.55
N THR A 136 0.18 -15.46 -11.48
CA THR A 136 1.15 -15.66 -10.39
C THR A 136 2.50 -15.02 -10.74
N ALA A 137 3.40 -14.92 -9.76
CA ALA A 137 4.79 -14.57 -10.05
C ALA A 137 5.47 -15.64 -10.94
N ASP A 138 5.12 -16.90 -10.77
CA ASP A 138 5.56 -18.03 -11.59
C ASP A 138 5.21 -17.81 -13.07
N GLU A 139 3.94 -17.44 -13.35
CA GLU A 139 3.46 -17.13 -14.70
C GLU A 139 4.28 -16.00 -15.33
N ILE A 140 4.50 -14.90 -14.58
CA ILE A 140 5.31 -13.78 -15.07
C ILE A 140 6.75 -14.21 -15.34
N ILE A 141 7.37 -14.91 -14.39
CA ILE A 141 8.79 -15.26 -14.43
C ILE A 141 9.08 -16.27 -15.55
N ASN A 142 8.22 -17.28 -15.72
CA ASN A 142 8.44 -18.38 -16.63
C ASN A 142 7.87 -18.16 -18.04
N ASN A 143 6.81 -17.35 -18.19
CA ASN A 143 6.12 -17.23 -19.49
C ASN A 143 6.21 -15.85 -20.17
N PHE A 144 6.49 -14.77 -19.44
CA PHE A 144 6.55 -13.44 -20.09
C PHE A 144 7.81 -13.27 -20.96
N LYS A 145 7.79 -12.31 -21.88
CA LYS A 145 8.97 -12.00 -22.70
C LYS A 145 10.05 -11.34 -21.85
N GLU A 146 11.31 -11.47 -22.28
CA GLU A 146 12.44 -10.81 -21.61
C GLU A 146 12.20 -9.29 -21.48
N SER A 147 11.68 -8.64 -22.53
CA SER A 147 11.37 -7.21 -22.52
C SER A 147 10.39 -6.79 -21.41
N ASP A 148 9.40 -7.65 -21.13
CA ASP A 148 8.40 -7.38 -20.12
C ASP A 148 8.99 -7.53 -18.71
N ILE A 149 9.83 -8.55 -18.51
CA ILE A 149 10.57 -8.73 -17.25
C ILE A 149 11.52 -7.56 -17.01
N ILE A 150 12.25 -7.10 -18.03
CA ILE A 150 13.11 -5.91 -17.93
C ILE A 150 12.29 -4.73 -17.43
N LYS A 151 11.13 -4.48 -18.06
CA LYS A 151 10.24 -3.37 -17.70
C LYS A 151 9.80 -3.47 -16.24
N ILE A 152 9.31 -4.63 -15.81
CA ILE A 152 8.89 -4.89 -14.42
C ILE A 152 10.04 -4.58 -13.45
N LEU A 153 11.23 -5.15 -13.68
CA LEU A 153 12.37 -4.97 -12.78
C LEU A 153 12.87 -3.52 -12.75
N SER A 154 12.88 -2.83 -13.88
CA SER A 154 13.32 -1.43 -13.94
C SER A 154 12.31 -0.47 -13.34
N GLU A 155 11.02 -0.62 -13.68
CA GLU A 155 9.99 0.35 -13.31
C GLU A 155 9.49 0.14 -11.89
N TYR A 156 9.32 -1.12 -11.46
CA TYR A 156 8.74 -1.44 -10.15
C TYR A 156 9.79 -1.80 -9.10
N GLY A 157 10.97 -2.29 -9.50
CA GLY A 157 12.08 -2.61 -8.58
C GLY A 157 13.14 -1.52 -8.46
N GLU A 158 13.13 -0.54 -9.37
CA GLU A 158 14.25 0.40 -9.57
C GLU A 158 15.60 -0.38 -9.62
N GLU A 159 15.62 -1.53 -10.30
CA GLU A 159 16.75 -2.47 -10.34
C GLU A 159 17.71 -2.11 -11.47
N ARG A 160 18.96 -1.76 -11.09
CA ARG A 160 20.01 -1.31 -12.02
C ARG A 160 20.45 -2.41 -13.00
N TYR A 161 20.39 -3.67 -12.58
CA TYR A 161 20.75 -4.82 -13.39
C TYR A 161 19.52 -5.50 -13.99
N SER A 162 18.41 -4.77 -14.18
CA SER A 162 17.16 -5.30 -14.74
C SER A 162 17.38 -6.11 -16.02
N LYS A 163 18.16 -5.59 -16.97
CA LYS A 163 18.54 -6.28 -18.22
C LYS A 163 19.28 -7.59 -17.97
N THR A 164 20.30 -7.57 -17.13
CA THR A 164 21.12 -8.76 -16.84
C THR A 164 20.32 -9.83 -16.10
N ILE A 165 19.53 -9.44 -15.10
CA ILE A 165 18.70 -10.34 -14.31
C ILE A 165 17.61 -10.95 -15.19
N ALA A 166 16.91 -10.15 -16.01
CA ALA A 166 15.88 -10.64 -16.92
C ALA A 166 16.44 -11.68 -17.90
N ARG A 167 17.58 -11.40 -18.53
CA ARG A 167 18.25 -12.33 -19.44
C ARG A 167 18.61 -13.65 -18.75
N LEU A 168 19.12 -13.59 -17.52
CA LEU A 168 19.44 -14.79 -16.74
C LEU A 168 18.19 -15.58 -16.35
N ILE A 169 17.10 -14.89 -15.98
CA ILE A 169 15.81 -15.52 -15.71
C ILE A 169 15.36 -16.31 -16.94
N VAL A 170 15.30 -15.67 -18.11
CA VAL A 170 14.85 -16.32 -19.36
C VAL A 170 15.75 -17.50 -19.72
N ALA A 171 17.07 -17.36 -19.59
CA ALA A 171 18.02 -18.43 -19.89
C ALA A 171 17.96 -19.63 -18.93
N LYS A 172 17.51 -19.43 -17.68
CA LYS A 172 17.50 -20.46 -16.63
C LYS A 172 16.17 -21.20 -16.51
N ARG A 173 15.11 -20.75 -17.19
CA ARG A 173 13.75 -21.32 -17.08
C ARG A 173 13.72 -22.85 -17.21
N PRO A 174 12.84 -23.54 -16.46
CA PRO A 174 11.91 -22.97 -15.47
C PRO A 174 12.62 -22.60 -14.14
N ILE A 175 12.13 -21.55 -13.48
CA ILE A 175 12.48 -21.23 -12.08
C ILE A 175 11.33 -21.71 -11.21
N SER A 176 11.60 -22.58 -10.25
CA SER A 176 10.54 -23.31 -9.54
C SER A 176 10.23 -22.78 -8.14
N ASN A 177 11.12 -21.97 -7.54
CA ASN A 177 10.91 -21.47 -6.18
C ASN A 177 11.64 -20.15 -5.90
N THR A 178 11.27 -19.54 -4.77
CA THR A 178 11.82 -18.27 -4.29
C THR A 178 13.33 -18.29 -4.06
N ASN A 179 13.92 -19.40 -3.60
CA ASN A 179 15.36 -19.49 -3.39
C ASN A 179 16.13 -19.48 -4.71
N GLU A 180 15.68 -20.25 -5.71
CA GLU A 180 16.30 -20.25 -7.04
C GLU A 180 16.31 -18.85 -7.67
N LEU A 181 15.22 -18.10 -7.57
CA LEU A 181 15.16 -16.72 -8.03
C LEU A 181 16.14 -15.83 -7.24
N SER A 182 16.17 -15.96 -5.91
CA SER A 182 17.07 -15.19 -5.05
C SER A 182 18.55 -15.46 -5.37
N ASP A 183 18.92 -16.72 -5.53
CA ASP A 183 20.30 -17.15 -5.83
C ASP A 183 20.75 -16.67 -7.22
N LEU A 184 19.85 -16.73 -8.21
CA LEU A 184 20.08 -16.17 -9.53
C LEU A 184 20.36 -14.67 -9.45
N VAL A 185 19.56 -13.92 -8.69
CA VAL A 185 19.79 -12.48 -8.50
C VAL A 185 21.13 -12.22 -7.79
N LEU A 186 21.46 -13.01 -6.75
CA LEU A 186 22.72 -12.89 -6.03
C LEU A 186 23.95 -13.11 -6.92
N SER A 187 23.85 -14.03 -7.88
CA SER A 187 24.94 -14.32 -8.83
C SER A 187 25.37 -13.08 -9.64
N VAL A 188 24.41 -12.21 -9.99
CA VAL A 188 24.67 -10.95 -10.72
C VAL A 188 25.48 -9.97 -9.89
N TYR A 189 25.28 -9.99 -8.57
CA TYR A 189 25.94 -9.10 -7.62
C TYR A 189 27.31 -9.63 -7.18
N LYS A 190 27.75 -10.80 -7.65
CA LYS A 190 29.09 -11.39 -7.40
C LYS A 190 29.49 -11.38 -5.91
N GLY A 191 28.53 -11.64 -5.01
CA GLY A 191 28.77 -11.61 -3.55
C GLY A 191 29.05 -10.23 -2.95
N ARG A 192 29.11 -9.15 -3.76
CA ARG A 192 29.29 -7.76 -3.28
C ARG A 192 27.97 -7.18 -2.81
N SER A 193 27.44 -7.71 -1.72
CA SER A 193 26.30 -7.13 -1.01
C SER A 193 26.78 -6.18 0.11
N ASN A 194 27.46 -5.09 -0.25
CA ASN A 194 27.73 -3.97 0.66
C ASN A 194 26.48 -3.10 0.93
N LYS A 195 25.27 -3.66 0.74
CA LYS A 195 24.02 -2.94 0.90
C LYS A 195 23.32 -3.39 2.18
N LYS A 196 22.75 -2.44 2.92
CA LYS A 196 21.83 -2.67 4.06
C LYS A 196 20.58 -3.49 3.71
N ILE A 197 20.36 -3.80 2.42
CA ILE A 197 19.19 -4.48 1.87
C ILE A 197 19.69 -5.57 0.92
N HIS A 198 19.15 -6.77 1.07
CA HIS A 198 19.45 -7.91 0.22
C HIS A 198 19.10 -7.60 -1.26
N PRO A 199 19.96 -7.95 -2.24
CA PRO A 199 19.70 -7.62 -3.65
C PRO A 199 18.36 -8.15 -4.18
N ALA A 200 17.96 -9.35 -3.77
CA ALA A 200 16.68 -9.95 -4.19
C ALA A 200 15.45 -9.16 -3.72
N THR A 201 15.54 -8.32 -2.68
CA THR A 201 14.39 -7.55 -2.17
C THR A 201 13.73 -6.70 -3.25
N LYS A 202 14.51 -6.04 -4.11
CA LYS A 202 13.98 -5.20 -5.20
C LYS A 202 13.30 -6.02 -6.30
N VAL A 203 13.86 -7.19 -6.60
CA VAL A 203 13.33 -8.11 -7.62
C VAL A 203 11.99 -8.70 -7.16
N PHE A 204 11.93 -9.16 -5.90
CA PHE A 204 10.70 -9.68 -5.30
C PHE A 204 9.63 -8.59 -5.20
N GLN A 205 10.01 -7.38 -4.77
CA GLN A 205 9.13 -6.22 -4.78
C GLN A 205 8.57 -5.94 -6.18
N ALA A 206 9.41 -5.96 -7.22
CA ALA A 206 8.98 -5.68 -8.58
C ALA A 206 7.94 -6.68 -9.08
N PHE A 207 8.19 -7.98 -8.89
CA PHE A 207 7.25 -9.02 -9.28
C PHE A 207 5.97 -8.95 -8.45
N ARG A 208 6.05 -8.70 -7.14
CA ARG A 208 4.89 -8.51 -6.28
C ARG A 208 3.99 -7.38 -6.79
N ILE A 209 4.59 -6.22 -7.09
CA ILE A 209 3.89 -5.06 -7.65
C ILE A 209 3.24 -5.40 -8.99
N ALA A 210 3.95 -6.14 -9.86
CA ALA A 210 3.44 -6.54 -11.16
C ALA A 210 2.25 -7.50 -11.06
N VAL A 211 2.35 -8.54 -10.22
CA VAL A 211 1.28 -9.51 -9.96
C VAL A 211 0.03 -8.78 -9.47
N ASN A 212 0.18 -7.93 -8.45
CA ASN A 212 -0.96 -7.35 -7.75
C ASN A 212 -1.41 -5.99 -8.30
N SER A 213 -0.82 -5.52 -9.41
CA SER A 213 -1.12 -4.20 -10.00
C SER A 213 -1.11 -3.03 -9.00
N GLU A 214 -0.26 -3.10 -7.97
CA GLU A 214 -0.36 -2.29 -6.75
C GLU A 214 -0.38 -0.78 -7.04
N LEU A 215 0.50 -0.31 -7.93
CA LEU A 215 0.65 1.12 -8.23
C LEU A 215 -0.56 1.69 -8.97
N LYS A 216 -1.11 0.94 -9.93
CA LYS A 216 -2.30 1.36 -10.71
C LYS A 216 -3.54 1.40 -9.82
N MET A 217 -3.66 0.42 -8.92
CA MET A 217 -4.74 0.39 -7.94
C MET A 217 -4.63 1.58 -6.99
N LEU A 218 -3.42 1.92 -6.52
CA LEU A 218 -3.18 3.06 -5.65
C LEU A 218 -3.61 4.38 -6.31
N GLU A 219 -3.18 4.65 -7.55
CA GLU A 219 -3.57 5.86 -8.27
C GLU A 219 -5.09 5.98 -8.43
N THR A 220 -5.75 4.88 -8.76
CA THR A 220 -7.22 4.81 -8.89
C THR A 220 -7.90 5.12 -7.57
N ALA A 221 -7.45 4.50 -6.49
CA ALA A 221 -8.03 4.64 -5.17
C ALA A 221 -7.82 6.03 -4.58
N LEU A 222 -6.65 6.64 -4.79
CA LEU A 222 -6.37 8.02 -4.38
C LEU A 222 -7.33 9.01 -5.07
N SER A 223 -7.55 8.86 -6.38
CA SER A 223 -8.50 9.67 -7.15
C SER A 223 -9.94 9.53 -6.66
N LYS A 224 -10.38 8.30 -6.36
CA LYS A 224 -11.70 8.03 -5.77
C LYS A 224 -11.82 8.59 -4.36
N SER A 225 -10.79 8.47 -3.53
CA SER A 225 -10.78 8.91 -2.13
C SER A 225 -11.11 10.38 -1.97
N ILE A 226 -10.56 11.26 -2.83
CA ILE A 226 -10.86 12.70 -2.77
C ILE A 226 -12.35 12.98 -2.98
N LYS A 227 -13.04 12.19 -3.80
CA LYS A 227 -14.47 12.37 -4.09
C LYS A 227 -15.37 11.83 -2.96
N LEU A 228 -14.89 10.81 -2.25
CA LEU A 228 -15.64 10.11 -1.20
C LEU A 228 -15.48 10.73 0.18
N LEU A 229 -14.34 11.39 0.43
CA LEU A 229 -14.08 12.05 1.70
C LEU A 229 -14.99 13.26 1.89
N LYS A 230 -15.42 13.44 3.13
CA LYS A 230 -16.22 14.57 3.60
C LYS A 230 -15.53 15.89 3.23
N SER A 231 -16.27 16.77 2.57
CA SER A 231 -15.83 18.14 2.31
C SER A 231 -16.63 19.13 3.18
N PRO A 232 -15.97 20.05 3.90
CA PRO A 232 -14.54 20.13 4.17
C PRO A 232 -14.11 19.23 5.34
N GLY A 233 -12.81 19.02 5.47
CA GLY A 233 -12.16 18.49 6.67
C GLY A 233 -11.85 16.99 6.66
N GLY A 234 -12.29 16.25 5.65
CA GLY A 234 -11.97 14.83 5.51
C GLY A 234 -10.47 14.57 5.42
N ARG A 235 -9.96 13.53 6.08
CA ARG A 235 -8.52 13.19 6.09
C ARG A 235 -8.20 12.06 5.14
N LEU A 236 -7.13 12.24 4.38
CA LEU A 236 -6.50 11.17 3.61
C LEU A 236 -5.11 10.92 4.19
N VAL A 237 -4.94 9.76 4.82
CA VAL A 237 -3.68 9.32 5.44
C VAL A 237 -3.13 8.16 4.61
N VAL A 238 -1.88 8.26 4.19
CA VAL A 238 -1.22 7.21 3.39
C VAL A 238 0.15 6.91 3.98
N ILE A 239 0.37 5.66 4.36
CA ILE A 239 1.63 5.10 4.83
C ILE A 239 2.20 4.25 3.69
N SER A 240 3.43 4.57 3.27
CA SER A 240 4.13 3.89 2.18
C SER A 240 5.45 3.32 2.69
N PHE A 241 5.90 2.20 2.11
CA PHE A 241 7.10 1.50 2.57
C PHE A 241 8.27 1.59 1.57
N HIS A 242 8.00 2.07 0.37
CA HIS A 242 9.03 2.26 -0.64
C HIS A 242 8.94 3.58 -1.41
N SER A 243 10.03 3.90 -2.13
CA SER A 243 10.21 5.13 -2.91
C SER A 243 9.11 5.36 -3.93
N ILE A 244 8.69 4.30 -4.63
CA ILE A 244 7.76 4.39 -5.75
C ILE A 244 6.33 4.75 -5.27
N GLU A 245 5.84 4.07 -4.23
CA GLU A 245 4.57 4.42 -3.56
C GLU A 245 4.60 5.86 -3.06
N ASP A 246 5.62 6.23 -2.26
CA ASP A 246 5.77 7.58 -1.70
C ASP A 246 5.80 8.65 -2.80
N ARG A 247 6.44 8.35 -3.94
CA ARG A 247 6.50 9.25 -5.10
C ARG A 247 5.13 9.45 -5.73
N ILE A 248 4.35 8.38 -5.92
CA ILE A 248 2.98 8.47 -6.45
C ILE A 248 2.11 9.32 -5.54
N VAL A 249 2.10 9.01 -4.23
CA VAL A 249 1.30 9.75 -3.24
C VAL A 249 1.74 11.22 -3.18
N LYS A 250 3.05 11.48 -3.16
CA LYS A 250 3.59 12.84 -3.16
C LYS A 250 3.13 13.63 -4.39
N GLN A 251 3.25 13.04 -5.59
CA GLN A 251 2.90 13.71 -6.83
C GLN A 251 1.39 13.97 -6.90
N PHE A 252 0.58 12.98 -6.51
CA PHE A 252 -0.86 13.11 -6.44
C PHE A 252 -1.27 14.23 -5.46
N PHE A 253 -0.71 14.22 -4.25
CA PHE A 253 -0.99 15.24 -3.24
C PHE A 253 -0.56 16.64 -3.69
N HIS A 254 0.60 16.74 -4.32
CA HIS A 254 1.09 18.01 -4.85
C HIS A 254 0.17 18.55 -5.94
N ASN A 255 -0.25 17.70 -6.89
CA ASN A 255 -1.14 18.10 -7.97
C ASN A 255 -2.49 18.58 -7.42
N GLU A 256 -3.16 17.77 -6.60
CA GLU A 256 -4.50 18.09 -6.08
C GLU A 256 -4.50 19.25 -5.05
N SER A 257 -3.33 19.66 -4.57
CA SER A 257 -3.16 20.85 -3.72
C SER A 257 -2.95 22.16 -4.50
N LYS A 258 -2.71 22.08 -5.81
CA LYS A 258 -2.48 23.26 -6.67
C LYS A 258 -3.77 23.77 -7.27
N HIS A 259 -3.81 25.08 -7.53
CA HIS A 259 -4.87 25.70 -8.34
C HIS A 259 -4.61 25.62 -9.84
N CYS A 260 -3.44 25.14 -10.27
CA CYS A 260 -3.08 25.08 -11.68
C CYS A 260 -2.02 23.99 -11.89
N LEU A 261 -2.22 23.18 -12.94
CA LEU A 261 -1.29 22.14 -13.38
C LEU A 261 -0.58 22.49 -14.70
N CYS A 262 -0.89 23.64 -15.29
CA CYS A 262 -0.25 24.12 -16.50
C CYS A 262 1.27 24.27 -16.30
N ASP A 263 2.02 24.16 -17.39
CA ASP A 263 3.43 24.53 -17.40
C ASP A 263 3.57 26.00 -16.92
N SER A 264 4.54 26.25 -16.04
CA SER A 264 4.97 27.58 -15.61
C SER A 264 5.21 28.58 -16.74
N LYS A 265 5.46 28.11 -17.97
CA LYS A 265 5.63 28.95 -19.16
C LYS A 265 4.31 29.51 -19.72
N LEU A 266 3.17 28.94 -19.34
CA LEU A 266 1.86 29.44 -19.75
C LEU A 266 1.44 30.62 -18.88
N ILE A 267 1.19 31.76 -19.51
CA ILE A 267 0.78 33.01 -18.84
C ILE A 267 -0.67 32.92 -18.34
N ILE A 268 -1.53 32.18 -19.05
CA ILE A 268 -2.95 32.01 -18.73
C ILE A 268 -3.23 30.53 -18.49
N CYS A 269 -3.91 30.22 -17.38
CA CYS A 269 -4.34 28.87 -17.06
C CYS A 269 -5.40 28.38 -18.05
N ASN A 270 -5.21 27.18 -18.60
CA ASN A 270 -6.20 26.49 -19.45
C ASN A 270 -6.57 25.10 -18.91
N CYS A 271 -6.06 24.69 -17.75
CA CYS A 271 -6.32 23.37 -17.19
C CYS A 271 -7.60 23.29 -16.35
N ASN A 272 -8.19 24.43 -15.98
CA ASN A 272 -9.36 24.52 -15.08
C ASN A 272 -9.24 23.69 -13.79
N HIS A 273 -8.02 23.35 -13.38
CA HIS A 273 -7.78 22.58 -12.17
C HIS A 273 -8.05 23.46 -10.95
N GLN A 274 -8.59 22.89 -9.89
CA GLN A 274 -8.80 23.59 -8.62
C GLN A 274 -8.26 22.73 -7.51
N ALA A 275 -7.62 23.37 -6.53
CA ALA A 275 -7.13 22.68 -5.35
C ALA A 275 -8.31 22.07 -4.59
N LYS A 276 -8.25 20.75 -4.37
CA LYS A 276 -9.25 19.99 -3.61
C LYS A 276 -8.75 19.59 -2.25
N ILE A 277 -7.43 19.64 -2.05
CA ILE A 277 -6.79 19.25 -0.79
C ILE A 277 -5.81 20.30 -0.27
N LYS A 278 -5.58 20.26 1.03
CA LYS A 278 -4.50 20.97 1.72
C LYS A 278 -3.56 19.95 2.35
N LEU A 279 -2.26 20.13 2.15
CA LEU A 279 -1.24 19.30 2.82
C LEU A 279 -1.16 19.67 4.30
N ILE A 280 -1.24 18.67 5.16
CA ILE A 280 -1.16 18.87 6.62
C ILE A 280 0.27 18.94 7.10
N SER A 281 1.14 18.16 6.48
CA SER A 281 2.57 18.31 6.64
C SER A 281 3.24 18.46 5.27
N LYS A 282 4.11 19.47 5.15
CA LYS A 282 4.98 19.63 3.98
C LYS A 282 6.09 18.57 3.96
N LYS A 283 6.50 18.08 5.15
CA LYS A 283 7.53 17.04 5.31
C LYS A 283 6.86 15.67 5.47
N ILE A 284 7.54 14.63 4.98
CA ILE A 284 7.13 13.25 5.26
C ILE A 284 7.18 13.03 6.77
N ILE A 285 6.15 12.41 7.32
CA ILE A 285 6.13 11.97 8.72
C ILE A 285 6.78 10.58 8.76
N ARG A 286 7.71 10.38 9.69
CA ARG A 286 8.47 9.15 9.86
C ARG A 286 8.17 8.57 11.25
N PRO A 287 8.27 7.24 11.42
CA PRO A 287 8.10 6.64 12.73
C PRO A 287 9.16 7.13 13.70
N SER A 288 8.78 7.22 14.97
CA SER A 288 9.71 7.56 16.05
C SER A 288 10.83 6.53 16.21
N GLU A 289 11.98 6.94 16.77
CA GLU A 289 13.07 6.00 17.07
C GLU A 289 12.64 4.89 18.04
N ALA A 290 11.75 5.21 18.98
CA ALA A 290 11.17 4.24 19.91
C ALA A 290 10.34 3.18 19.18
N GLU A 291 9.57 3.57 18.16
CA GLU A 291 8.85 2.63 17.32
C GLU A 291 9.82 1.76 16.51
N ILE A 292 10.81 2.36 15.83
CA ILE A 292 11.77 1.60 15.01
C ILE A 292 12.51 0.54 15.83
N LYS A 293 12.84 0.84 17.10
CA LYS A 293 13.44 -0.14 18.02
C LYS A 293 12.47 -1.27 18.39
N LYS A 294 11.18 -0.98 18.55
CA LYS A 294 10.13 -1.96 18.92
C LYS A 294 9.57 -2.73 17.73
N ASN A 295 9.65 -2.17 16.54
CA ASN A 295 9.13 -2.68 15.28
C ASN A 295 10.07 -2.29 14.11
N PRO A 296 11.11 -3.10 13.83
CA PRO A 296 12.10 -2.78 12.79
C PRO A 296 11.52 -2.64 11.37
N SER A 297 10.34 -3.22 11.10
CA SER A 297 9.64 -3.09 9.81
C SER A 297 9.18 -1.64 9.55
N SER A 298 8.92 -0.85 10.61
CA SER A 298 8.54 0.56 10.50
C SER A 298 9.65 1.43 9.90
N ARG A 299 10.93 1.00 9.90
CA ARG A 299 12.07 1.87 9.52
C ARG A 299 11.92 2.58 8.16
N SER A 300 11.22 1.95 7.22
CA SER A 300 11.05 2.43 5.85
C SER A 300 9.73 3.17 5.63
N ALA A 301 8.85 3.18 6.64
CA ALA A 301 7.53 3.77 6.57
C ALA A 301 7.60 5.30 6.43
N LYS A 302 6.74 5.80 5.57
CA LYS A 302 6.61 7.22 5.23
C LYS A 302 5.14 7.56 5.17
N MET A 303 4.69 8.38 6.11
CA MET A 303 3.30 8.82 6.15
C MET A 303 3.14 10.22 5.53
N ARG A 304 2.10 10.36 4.71
CA ARG A 304 1.63 11.63 4.15
C ARG A 304 0.17 11.83 4.50
N VAL A 305 -0.18 13.08 4.79
CA VAL A 305 -1.52 13.45 5.25
C VAL A 305 -2.02 14.66 4.47
N ALA A 306 -3.24 14.55 3.95
CA ALA A 306 -3.97 15.62 3.30
C ALA A 306 -5.36 15.81 3.93
N GLU A 307 -5.88 17.02 3.81
CA GLU A 307 -7.23 17.40 4.22
C GLU A 307 -8.03 17.84 3.01
N ILE A 308 -9.26 17.36 2.87
CA ILE A 308 -10.19 17.87 1.87
C ILE A 308 -10.59 19.29 2.23
N ILE A 309 -10.46 20.20 1.28
CA ILE A 309 -10.93 21.59 1.40
C ILE A 309 -12.15 21.80 0.50
N ASN A 310 -12.97 22.79 0.83
CA ASN A 310 -14.00 23.22 -0.10
C ASN A 310 -13.33 23.75 -1.37
N ALA A 311 -13.77 23.25 -2.52
CA ALA A 311 -13.40 23.84 -3.80
C ALA A 311 -13.87 25.30 -3.78
N ARG A 312 -12.93 26.25 -3.70
CA ARG A 312 -13.26 27.66 -3.85
C ARG A 312 -13.71 27.84 -5.30
N LYS A 313 -14.97 28.24 -5.50
CA LYS A 313 -15.39 28.79 -6.80
C LYS A 313 -14.39 29.89 -7.14
N ALA A 314 -13.74 29.79 -8.31
CA ALA A 314 -12.93 30.88 -8.82
C ALA A 314 -13.84 32.12 -8.87
N SER A 315 -13.53 33.10 -8.02
CA SER A 315 -14.11 34.44 -8.04
C SER A 315 -13.56 35.21 -9.23
#